data_AF-A0A354V590-F1
#
_entry.id   AF-A0A354V590-F1
#
_cell.length_a   1.000
_cell.length_b   1.000
_cell.length_c   1.000
_cell.angle_alpha   90.00
_cell.angle_beta   90.00
_cell.angle_gamma   90.00
#
_symmetry.space_group_name_H-M   'P 1'
#
loop_
_entity.id
_entity.type
_entity.pdbx_description
1 polymer ?
#
loop_
_entity_poly.entity_id
_entity_poly.type
_entity_poly.pdbx_seq_one_letter_code
_entity_poly.pdbx_strand_id
1 'polypeptide(L)'
;MTVQSKSTTRPSSVTTGPIAGSRKIYTSPEGRPDIRVPFREIALDPSAKEEPYWAYDCSGVYTDPSVTIDLEAGLPPIRREWLAKRGFDRLVPREIKPEDNGNIGADKLVPLCPADLPVYGARPGQMVTQYEFARAGIITEEMIYVAHRENMGRNQMIPGAEERVADGESFGAEIPAFITPEFVRSEI
;
A
#
# COMPACT_ATOMS: atom_id res chain seq x y z
N MET A 1 -24.62 -9.58 27.71
CA MET A 1 -23.76 -9.01 26.64
C MET A 1 -23.05 -7.80 27.21
N THR A 2 -21.75 -7.90 27.42
CA THR A 2 -20.94 -6.78 27.91
C THR A 2 -20.68 -5.84 26.75
N VAL A 3 -21.51 -4.81 26.59
CA VAL A 3 -21.21 -3.71 25.67
C VAL A 3 -20.04 -2.97 26.31
N GLN A 4 -18.83 -3.15 25.78
CA GLN A 4 -17.69 -2.33 26.19
C GLN A 4 -18.09 -0.86 26.05
N SER A 5 -17.92 -0.08 27.12
CA SER A 5 -18.12 1.36 27.07
C SER A 5 -17.22 1.93 25.98
N LYS A 6 -17.81 2.49 24.91
CA LYS A 6 -17.04 3.16 23.87
C LYS A 6 -16.27 4.33 24.50
N SER A 7 -14.95 4.33 24.34
CA SER A 7 -14.12 5.46 24.76
C SER A 7 -14.57 6.72 24.01
N THR A 8 -14.83 7.80 24.74
CA THR A 8 -15.12 9.12 24.17
C THR A 8 -13.84 9.86 23.75
N THR A 9 -12.67 9.31 24.06
CA THR A 9 -11.37 9.89 23.73
C THR A 9 -10.78 9.25 22.47
N ARG A 10 -10.26 10.10 21.58
CA ARG A 10 -9.47 9.63 20.42
C ARG A 10 -8.22 8.88 20.92
N PRO A 11 -7.82 7.78 20.26
CA PRO A 11 -6.56 7.13 20.59
C PRO A 11 -5.41 8.13 20.42
N SER A 12 -4.59 8.28 21.46
CA SER A 12 -3.44 9.20 21.45
C SER A 12 -2.16 8.55 20.94
N SER A 13 -2.12 7.21 20.87
CA SER A 13 -0.99 6.46 20.36
C SER A 13 -1.41 5.10 19.82
N VAL A 14 -0.53 4.52 19.00
CA VAL A 14 -0.60 3.13 18.50
C VAL A 14 0.78 2.49 18.63
N THR A 15 0.85 1.17 18.51
CA THR A 15 2.13 0.48 18.43
C THR A 15 2.87 0.93 17.18
N THR A 16 4.08 1.45 17.38
CA THR A 16 4.97 1.95 16.33
C THR A 16 6.39 1.46 16.58
N GLY A 17 7.27 1.70 15.62
CA GLY A 17 8.69 1.36 15.69
C GLY A 17 9.02 0.09 14.90
N PRO A 18 10.32 -0.16 14.67
CA PRO A 18 10.77 -1.28 13.85
C PRO A 18 10.24 -2.63 14.35
N ILE A 19 9.84 -3.50 13.44
CA ILE A 19 9.53 -4.90 13.77
C ILE A 19 10.83 -5.55 14.25
N ALA A 20 10.80 -6.16 15.45
CA ALA A 20 11.97 -6.72 16.10
C ALA A 20 12.80 -7.62 15.16
N GLY A 21 14.12 -7.41 15.17
CA GLY A 21 15.04 -8.14 14.29
C GLY A 21 15.05 -7.67 12.82
N SER A 22 14.34 -6.59 12.49
CA SER A 22 14.31 -6.06 11.12
C SER A 22 14.30 -4.53 11.08
N ARG A 23 14.61 -3.97 9.92
CA ARG A 23 14.48 -2.53 9.63
C ARG A 23 13.65 -2.29 8.38
N LYS A 24 12.89 -1.19 8.37
CA LYS A 24 12.19 -0.72 7.17
C LYS A 24 13.22 -0.33 6.11
N ILE A 25 13.00 -0.76 4.88
CA ILE A 25 13.73 -0.27 3.71
C ILE A 25 12.73 0.07 2.61
N TYR A 26 13.17 0.91 1.66
CA TYR A 26 12.40 1.19 0.45
C TYR A 26 13.33 1.08 -0.75
N THR A 27 12.87 0.43 -1.80
CA THR A 27 13.54 0.44 -3.10
C THR A 27 12.60 1.01 -4.16
N SER A 28 13.15 1.34 -5.33
CA SER A 28 12.37 1.90 -6.43
C SER A 28 12.58 1.06 -7.69
N PRO A 29 11.54 0.90 -8.53
CA PRO A 29 11.71 0.33 -9.86
C PRO A 29 12.68 1.18 -10.69
N GLU A 30 13.38 0.53 -11.63
CA GLU A 30 14.27 1.22 -12.55
C GLU A 30 13.55 2.37 -13.30
N GLY A 31 14.17 3.55 -13.34
CA GLY A 31 13.60 4.74 -13.97
C GLY A 31 12.43 5.40 -13.22
N ARG A 32 11.99 4.87 -12.07
CA ARG A 32 10.86 5.38 -11.29
C ARG A 32 11.23 5.68 -9.83
N PRO A 33 12.18 6.58 -9.55
CA PRO A 33 12.59 6.94 -8.19
C PRO A 33 11.47 7.60 -7.36
N ASP A 34 10.41 8.07 -8.03
CA ASP A 34 9.19 8.58 -7.43
C ASP A 34 8.29 7.49 -6.82
N ILE A 35 8.53 6.22 -7.15
CA ILE A 35 7.79 5.06 -6.63
C ILE A 35 8.65 4.33 -5.59
N ARG A 36 8.42 4.63 -4.31
CA ARG A 36 9.13 4.02 -3.18
C ARG A 36 8.35 2.83 -2.63
N VAL A 37 8.82 1.61 -2.86
CA VAL A 37 8.15 0.36 -2.46
C VAL A 37 8.77 -0.19 -1.16
N PRO A 38 7.98 -0.46 -0.11
CA PRO A 38 8.47 -0.86 1.21
C PRO A 38 8.73 -2.36 1.31
N PHE A 39 9.81 -2.68 2.02
CA PHE A 39 10.15 -4.01 2.51
C PHE A 39 10.69 -3.91 3.92
N ARG A 40 10.91 -5.05 4.57
CA ARG A 40 11.74 -5.12 5.78
C ARG A 40 12.94 -5.99 5.53
N GLU A 41 14.08 -5.53 6.01
CA GLU A 41 15.35 -6.21 5.88
C GLU A 41 15.72 -6.85 7.21
N ILE A 42 16.10 -8.12 7.16
CA ILE A 42 16.54 -8.93 8.31
C ILE A 42 18.02 -9.21 8.11
N ALA A 43 18.85 -8.64 8.99
CA ALA A 43 20.27 -8.94 9.00
C ALA A 43 20.48 -10.39 9.49
N LEU A 44 21.33 -11.13 8.78
CA LEU A 44 21.76 -12.46 9.18
C LEU A 44 23.05 -12.36 10.01
N ASP A 45 23.42 -13.45 10.68
CA ASP A 45 24.68 -13.48 11.43
C ASP A 45 25.88 -13.26 10.49
N PRO A 46 26.84 -12.38 10.81
CA PRO A 46 27.99 -12.11 9.95
C PRO A 46 28.80 -13.36 9.58
N SER A 47 28.79 -14.40 10.43
CA SER A 47 29.49 -15.66 10.15
C SER A 47 28.86 -16.46 9.01
N ALA A 48 27.57 -16.25 8.70
CA ALA A 48 26.90 -16.87 7.56
C ALA A 48 27.43 -16.34 6.21
N LYS A 49 27.98 -15.11 6.19
CA LYS A 49 28.46 -14.43 4.97
C LYS A 49 27.41 -14.36 3.85
N GLU A 50 26.16 -14.19 4.26
CA GLU A 50 25.01 -14.05 3.37
C GLU A 50 24.51 -12.60 3.37
N GLU A 51 23.92 -12.18 2.25
CA GLU A 51 23.22 -10.90 2.17
C GLU A 51 22.00 -10.90 3.09
N PRO A 52 21.56 -9.74 3.59
CA PRO A 52 20.35 -9.64 4.40
C PRO A 52 19.12 -10.22 3.68
N TYR A 53 18.28 -10.92 4.44
CA TYR A 53 17.02 -11.44 3.90
C TYR A 53 15.97 -10.34 3.88
N TRP A 54 15.39 -10.08 2.71
CA TRP A 54 14.29 -9.13 2.56
C TRP A 54 12.96 -9.86 2.64
N ALA A 55 12.03 -9.30 3.39
CA ALA A 55 10.67 -9.81 3.53
C ALA A 55 9.65 -8.76 3.09
N TYR A 56 8.51 -9.25 2.59
CA TYR A 56 7.35 -8.40 2.30
C TYR A 56 6.91 -7.70 3.59
N ASP A 57 6.53 -6.43 3.48
CA ASP A 57 6.16 -5.64 4.64
C ASP A 57 4.93 -4.76 4.39
N CYS A 58 3.83 -5.12 5.05
CA CYS A 58 2.53 -4.44 4.99
C CYS A 58 2.28 -3.52 6.20
N SER A 59 3.25 -3.32 7.08
CA SER A 59 3.11 -2.47 8.27
C SER A 59 3.03 -0.96 7.96
N GLY A 60 3.26 -0.55 6.71
CA GLY A 60 3.26 0.86 6.31
C GLY A 60 4.37 1.66 6.98
N VAL A 61 4.14 2.95 7.23
CA VAL A 61 5.10 3.85 7.89
C VAL A 61 5.15 3.66 9.41
N TYR A 62 4.26 2.87 10.01
CA TYR A 62 4.21 2.68 11.46
C TYR A 62 5.47 2.03 12.03
N THR A 63 6.22 1.30 11.21
CA THR A 63 7.49 0.66 11.61
C THR A 63 8.71 1.35 11.02
N ASP A 64 8.51 2.52 10.41
CA ASP A 64 9.57 3.38 9.90
C ASP A 64 10.02 4.36 11.00
N PRO A 65 11.22 4.22 11.56
CA PRO A 65 11.68 5.09 12.64
C PRO A 65 11.94 6.53 12.18
N SER A 66 11.95 6.79 10.87
CA SER A 66 12.12 8.15 10.32
C SER A 66 10.81 8.93 10.21
N VAL A 67 9.67 8.29 10.47
CA VAL A 67 8.34 8.90 10.35
C VAL A 67 7.71 9.10 11.73
N THR A 68 7.41 10.36 12.07
CA THR A 68 6.59 10.67 13.23
C THR A 68 5.12 10.42 12.90
N ILE A 69 4.48 9.51 13.63
CA ILE A 69 3.07 9.17 13.44
C ILE A 69 2.19 10.18 14.17
N ASP A 70 1.36 10.89 13.41
CA ASP A 70 0.30 11.77 13.91
C ASP A 70 -1.07 11.20 13.48
N LEU A 71 -1.83 10.73 14.47
CA LEU A 71 -3.15 10.14 14.25
C LEU A 71 -4.22 11.18 13.88
N GLU A 72 -3.97 12.46 14.18
CA GLU A 72 -4.87 13.55 13.81
C GLU A 72 -4.58 14.06 12.40
N ALA A 73 -3.30 14.08 11.96
CA ALA A 73 -2.95 14.48 10.60
C ALA A 73 -3.24 13.38 9.55
N GLY A 74 -3.26 12.11 9.96
CA GLY A 74 -3.34 10.97 9.05
C GLY A 74 -2.00 10.64 8.39
N LEU A 75 -1.98 9.60 7.55
CA LEU A 75 -0.75 9.12 6.92
C LEU A 75 -0.33 9.99 5.72
N PRO A 76 0.98 10.09 5.43
CA PRO A 76 1.46 10.72 4.20
C PRO A 76 0.80 10.10 2.95
N PRO A 77 0.19 10.91 2.07
CA PRO A 77 -0.55 10.40 0.92
C PRO A 77 0.39 10.13 -0.26
N ILE A 78 1.15 9.04 -0.18
CA ILE A 78 2.21 8.68 -1.13
C ILE A 78 1.74 8.55 -2.60
N ARG A 79 0.44 8.36 -2.83
CA ARG A 79 -0.17 8.24 -4.17
C ARG A 79 -0.66 9.57 -4.75
N ARG A 80 -0.57 10.67 -3.99
CA ARG A 80 -1.16 11.97 -4.38
C ARG A 80 -0.70 12.42 -5.77
N GLU A 81 0.60 12.37 -6.04
CA GLU A 81 1.16 12.80 -7.33
C GLU A 81 0.75 11.90 -8.49
N TRP A 82 0.54 10.61 -8.24
CA TRP A 82 0.08 9.67 -9.27
C TRP A 82 -1.39 9.94 -9.63
N LEU A 83 -2.22 10.17 -8.60
CA LEU A 83 -3.64 10.49 -8.78
C LEU A 83 -3.83 11.87 -9.42
N ALA A 84 -2.96 12.85 -9.12
CA ALA A 84 -3.02 14.19 -9.72
C ALA A 84 -2.91 14.15 -11.25
N LYS A 85 -2.09 13.24 -11.80
CA LYS A 85 -1.96 13.04 -13.26
C LYS A 85 -3.24 12.55 -13.92
N ARG A 86 -4.17 11.94 -13.16
CA ARG A 86 -5.45 11.47 -13.70
C ARG A 86 -6.43 12.61 -13.98
N GLY A 87 -6.21 13.79 -13.38
CA GLY A 87 -7.06 14.96 -13.61
C GLY A 87 -8.49 14.78 -13.09
N PHE A 88 -8.66 14.15 -11.93
CA PHE A 88 -9.95 14.11 -11.24
C PHE A 88 -10.27 15.47 -10.63
N ASP A 89 -11.55 15.84 -10.65
CA ASP A 89 -12.02 17.09 -10.09
C ASP A 89 -12.21 16.95 -8.57
N ARG A 90 -11.83 17.98 -7.80
CA ARG A 90 -12.14 18.02 -6.37
C ARG A 90 -13.64 18.17 -6.18
N LEU A 91 -14.22 17.34 -5.34
CA LEU A 91 -15.64 17.34 -5.01
C LEU A 91 -15.89 17.93 -3.62
N VAL A 92 -17.11 18.42 -3.43
CA VAL A 92 -17.63 18.72 -2.09
C VAL A 92 -18.00 17.39 -1.42
N PRO A 93 -17.44 17.06 -0.25
CA PRO A 93 -17.80 15.85 0.47
C PRO A 93 -19.28 15.82 0.83
N ARG A 94 -19.87 14.63 0.84
CA ARG A 94 -21.24 14.39 1.34
C ARG A 94 -21.29 14.73 2.83
N GLU A 95 -22.37 15.40 3.26
CA GLU A 95 -22.67 15.59 4.68
C GLU A 95 -22.93 14.25 5.38
N ILE A 96 -22.31 14.08 6.55
CA ILE A 96 -22.51 12.92 7.43
C ILE A 96 -23.91 13.01 8.03
N LYS A 97 -24.68 11.94 7.92
CA LYS A 97 -26.02 11.81 8.49
C LYS A 97 -26.02 10.98 9.78
N PRO A 98 -27.03 11.11 10.65
CA PRO A 98 -27.13 10.31 11.87
C PRO A 98 -27.10 8.79 11.64
N GLU A 99 -27.70 8.31 10.54
CA GLU A 99 -27.71 6.88 10.21
C GLU A 99 -26.32 6.31 9.87
N ASP A 100 -25.37 7.13 9.42
CA ASP A 100 -23.98 6.71 9.18
C ASP A 100 -23.29 6.31 10.49
N ASN A 101 -23.80 6.80 11.63
CA ASN A 101 -23.30 6.54 12.97
C ASN A 101 -24.31 5.74 13.83
N GLY A 102 -25.31 5.11 13.20
CA GLY A 102 -26.29 4.25 13.87
C GLY A 102 -27.36 4.98 14.69
N ASN A 103 -27.64 6.26 14.39
CA ASN A 103 -28.67 7.06 15.07
C ASN A 103 -28.50 7.16 16.60
N ILE A 104 -27.25 7.11 17.08
CA ILE A 104 -26.95 7.18 18.52
C ILE A 104 -26.93 8.63 19.03
N GLY A 105 -27.20 8.79 20.33
CA GLY A 105 -27.10 10.09 21.01
C GLY A 105 -25.68 10.66 20.99
N ALA A 106 -25.58 11.99 21.06
CA ALA A 106 -24.31 12.72 20.96
C ALA A 106 -23.28 12.32 22.04
N ASP A 107 -23.74 11.85 23.20
CA ASP A 107 -22.93 11.33 24.31
C ASP A 107 -22.18 10.04 23.97
N LYS A 108 -22.57 9.34 22.89
CA LYS A 108 -21.99 8.07 22.46
C LYS A 108 -21.31 8.13 21.09
N LEU A 109 -21.33 9.31 20.45
CA LEU A 109 -20.66 9.52 19.18
C LEU A 109 -19.15 9.51 19.37
N VAL A 110 -18.46 8.85 18.45
CA VAL A 110 -17.00 8.93 18.35
C VAL A 110 -16.65 10.25 17.67
N PRO A 111 -15.63 10.99 18.13
CA PRO A 111 -15.18 12.20 17.45
C PRO A 111 -14.84 11.94 15.98
N LEU A 112 -15.18 12.88 15.10
CA LEU A 112 -14.82 12.80 13.69
C LEU A 112 -13.30 12.81 13.53
N CYS A 113 -12.83 12.16 12.45
CA CYS A 113 -11.43 12.26 12.05
C CYS A 113 -11.11 13.72 11.71
N PRO A 114 -10.11 14.35 12.34
CA PRO A 114 -9.77 15.75 12.10
C PRO A 114 -8.95 15.95 10.80
N ALA A 115 -8.44 14.88 10.20
CA ALA A 115 -7.63 14.96 8.99
C ALA A 115 -8.48 15.48 7.81
N ASP A 116 -8.06 16.60 7.20
CA ASP A 116 -8.67 17.13 5.99
C ASP A 116 -8.14 16.38 4.75
N LEU A 117 -8.94 15.45 4.24
CA LEU A 117 -8.63 14.71 3.02
C LEU A 117 -9.55 15.16 1.88
N PRO A 118 -9.00 15.68 0.77
CA PRO A 118 -9.81 16.06 -0.37
C PRO A 118 -10.50 14.84 -1.00
N VAL A 119 -11.77 15.02 -1.34
CA VAL A 119 -12.55 14.05 -2.13
C VAL A 119 -12.41 14.41 -3.60
N TYR A 120 -12.19 13.40 -4.44
CA TYR A 120 -12.06 13.57 -5.89
C TYR A 120 -13.09 12.72 -6.63
N GLY A 121 -13.49 13.20 -7.81
CA GLY A 121 -14.39 12.50 -8.71
C GLY A 121 -13.93 12.62 -10.15
N ALA A 122 -14.20 11.58 -10.93
CA ALA A 122 -13.96 11.58 -12.35
C ALA A 122 -15.12 12.25 -13.10
N ARG A 123 -14.82 12.79 -14.28
CA ARG A 123 -15.81 13.32 -15.22
C ARG A 123 -16.55 12.17 -15.92
N PRO A 124 -17.77 12.40 -16.42
CA PRO A 124 -18.46 11.40 -17.24
C PRO A 124 -17.57 10.88 -18.38
N GLY A 125 -17.40 9.56 -18.45
CA GLY A 125 -16.59 8.88 -19.47
C GLY A 125 -15.07 8.84 -19.20
N GLN A 126 -14.59 9.39 -18.08
CA GLN A 126 -13.19 9.29 -17.67
C GLN A 126 -12.94 7.98 -16.93
N MET A 127 -11.85 7.28 -17.28
CA MET A 127 -11.43 6.04 -16.61
C MET A 127 -11.01 6.29 -15.16
N VAL A 128 -11.38 5.38 -14.26
CA VAL A 128 -11.13 5.52 -12.81
C VAL A 128 -10.46 4.29 -12.22
N THR A 129 -10.98 3.12 -12.59
CA THR A 129 -10.59 1.83 -12.01
C THR A 129 -9.35 1.28 -12.70
N GLN A 130 -8.56 0.48 -11.96
CA GLN A 130 -7.42 -0.21 -12.55
C GLN A 130 -7.85 -1.15 -13.70
N TYR A 131 -9.05 -1.72 -13.62
CA TYR A 131 -9.64 -2.52 -14.69
C TYR A 131 -9.82 -1.74 -15.99
N GLU A 132 -10.43 -0.55 -15.92
CA GLU A 132 -10.60 0.30 -17.11
C GLU A 132 -9.25 0.65 -17.75
N PHE A 133 -8.25 1.02 -16.93
CA PHE A 133 -6.90 1.28 -17.42
C PHE A 133 -6.26 0.04 -18.05
N ALA A 134 -6.36 -1.13 -17.40
CA ALA A 134 -5.82 -2.38 -17.87
C ALA A 134 -6.40 -2.78 -19.23
N ARG A 135 -7.74 -2.74 -19.35
CA ARG A 135 -8.47 -3.02 -20.60
C ARG A 135 -8.15 -2.03 -21.71
N ALA A 136 -7.79 -0.79 -21.36
CA ALA A 136 -7.33 0.22 -22.30
C ALA A 136 -5.83 0.07 -22.68
N GLY A 137 -5.12 -0.92 -22.15
CA GLY A 137 -3.69 -1.13 -22.41
C GLY A 137 -2.77 -0.16 -21.67
N ILE A 138 -3.26 0.48 -20.60
CA ILE A 138 -2.54 1.50 -19.85
C ILE A 138 -1.96 0.89 -18.58
N ILE A 139 -0.65 0.99 -18.41
CA ILE A 139 0.06 0.62 -17.19
C ILE A 139 0.07 1.83 -16.25
N THR A 140 -0.53 1.68 -15.06
CA THR A 140 -0.57 2.73 -14.04
C THR A 140 0.64 2.67 -13.10
N GLU A 141 0.85 3.72 -12.31
CA GLU A 141 1.86 3.70 -11.24
C GLU A 141 1.61 2.60 -10.21
N GLU A 142 0.34 2.26 -9.91
CA GLU A 142 0.05 1.15 -9.02
C GLU A 142 0.45 -0.20 -9.60
N MET A 143 0.27 -0.43 -10.91
CA MET A 143 0.73 -1.66 -11.56
C MET A 143 2.25 -1.78 -11.51
N ILE A 144 2.98 -0.68 -11.69
CA ILE A 144 4.44 -0.64 -11.54
C ILE A 144 4.86 -0.90 -10.09
N TYR A 145 4.18 -0.27 -9.13
CA TYR A 145 4.43 -0.46 -7.70
C TYR A 145 4.24 -1.92 -7.30
N VAL A 146 3.14 -2.54 -7.71
CA VAL A 146 2.83 -3.95 -7.41
C VAL A 146 3.87 -4.87 -8.05
N ALA A 147 4.20 -4.70 -9.34
CA ALA A 147 5.18 -5.54 -10.01
C ALA A 147 6.54 -5.56 -9.28
N HIS A 148 7.03 -4.38 -8.88
CA HIS A 148 8.27 -4.27 -8.12
C HIS A 148 8.17 -4.89 -6.73
N ARG A 149 7.01 -4.79 -6.10
CA ARG A 149 6.75 -5.37 -4.77
C ARG A 149 6.71 -6.89 -4.80
N GLU A 150 6.06 -7.48 -5.80
CA GLU A 150 5.99 -8.93 -5.99
C GLU A 150 7.35 -9.54 -6.36
N ASN A 151 8.23 -8.77 -7.03
CA ASN A 151 9.62 -9.20 -7.27
C ASN A 151 10.55 -9.07 -6.05
N MET A 152 10.03 -8.68 -4.87
CA MET A 152 10.82 -8.38 -3.67
C MET A 152 11.89 -7.31 -3.91
N GLY A 153 11.56 -6.32 -4.75
CA GLY A 153 12.41 -5.18 -5.05
C GLY A 153 13.49 -5.40 -6.10
N ARG A 154 13.49 -6.56 -6.77
CA ARG A 154 14.43 -6.88 -7.86
C ARG A 154 14.01 -6.17 -9.15
N ASN A 155 14.97 -5.50 -9.80
CA ASN A 155 14.75 -4.86 -11.10
C ASN A 155 14.86 -5.84 -12.28
N GLN A 156 15.47 -7.01 -12.07
CA GLN A 156 15.71 -7.99 -13.11
C GLN A 156 15.48 -9.40 -12.56
N MET A 157 15.11 -10.32 -13.46
CA MET A 157 15.01 -11.74 -13.15
C MET A 157 16.37 -12.29 -12.74
N ILE A 158 16.39 -13.12 -11.69
CA ILE A 158 17.62 -13.75 -11.23
C ILE A 158 17.89 -15.04 -12.03
N PRO A 159 19.18 -15.44 -12.19
CA PRO A 159 19.51 -16.72 -12.81
C PRO A 159 18.79 -17.89 -12.14
N GLY A 160 18.30 -18.83 -12.95
CA GLY A 160 17.57 -20.03 -12.51
C GLY A 160 16.19 -19.77 -11.91
N ALA A 161 15.61 -18.57 -12.06
CA ALA A 161 14.26 -18.28 -11.55
C ALA A 161 13.20 -19.20 -12.19
N GLU A 162 13.26 -19.39 -13.51
CA GLU A 162 12.33 -20.26 -14.24
C GLU A 162 12.44 -21.72 -13.79
N GLU A 163 13.67 -22.22 -13.61
CA GLU A 163 13.91 -23.57 -13.11
C GLU A 163 13.32 -23.77 -11.70
N ARG A 164 13.50 -22.80 -10.79
CA ARG A 164 12.91 -22.86 -9.44
C ARG A 164 11.38 -22.82 -9.44
N VAL A 165 10.77 -22.09 -10.38
CA VAL A 165 9.31 -22.09 -10.55
C VAL A 165 8.84 -23.45 -11.06
N ALA A 166 9.55 -24.02 -12.05
CA ALA A 166 9.26 -25.33 -12.63
C ALA A 166 9.50 -26.51 -11.67
N ASP A 167 10.34 -26.32 -10.63
CA ASP A 167 10.57 -27.31 -9.57
C ASP A 167 9.37 -27.44 -8.59
N GLY A 168 8.34 -26.61 -8.76
CA GLY A 168 7.06 -26.70 -8.05
C GLY A 168 5.91 -27.17 -8.94
N GLU A 169 4.79 -27.54 -8.32
CA GLU A 169 3.51 -27.79 -8.98
C GLU A 169 2.54 -26.64 -8.68
N SER A 170 2.05 -25.97 -9.73
CA SER A 170 1.18 -24.79 -9.63
C SER A 170 -0.31 -25.10 -9.85
N PHE A 171 -0.65 -26.36 -10.18
CA PHE A 171 -1.99 -26.83 -10.52
C PHE A 171 -2.65 -26.03 -11.65
N GLY A 172 -1.84 -25.62 -12.64
CA GLY A 172 -2.29 -24.85 -13.80
C GLY A 172 -2.30 -23.34 -13.62
N ALA A 173 -1.72 -22.81 -12.53
CA ALA A 173 -1.53 -21.36 -12.38
C ALA A 173 -0.39 -20.84 -13.26
N GLU A 174 -0.60 -19.67 -13.86
CA GLU A 174 0.38 -18.96 -14.68
C GLU A 174 1.23 -18.02 -13.80
N ILE A 175 2.21 -18.58 -13.08
CA ILE A 175 3.11 -17.81 -12.20
C ILE A 175 4.40 -17.50 -12.97
N PRO A 176 4.68 -16.23 -13.33
CA PRO A 176 5.91 -15.90 -14.04
C PRO A 176 7.11 -15.90 -13.08
N ALA A 177 8.29 -16.21 -13.62
CA ALA A 177 9.55 -16.14 -12.87
C ALA A 177 9.97 -14.69 -12.52
N PHE A 178 9.38 -13.71 -13.19
CA PHE A 178 9.57 -12.28 -12.93
C PHE A 178 8.30 -11.51 -13.28
N ILE A 179 7.81 -10.71 -12.33
CA ILE A 179 6.56 -9.98 -12.45
C ILE A 179 6.83 -8.65 -13.15
N THR A 180 6.31 -8.45 -14.36
CA THR A 180 6.41 -7.16 -15.05
C THR A 180 5.16 -6.31 -14.81
N PRO A 181 5.24 -4.97 -14.96
CA PRO A 181 4.03 -4.14 -14.92
C PRO A 181 3.00 -4.53 -15.99
N GLU A 182 3.46 -5.07 -17.12
CA GLU A 182 2.61 -5.58 -18.19
C GLU A 182 1.89 -6.87 -17.79
N PHE A 183 2.57 -7.79 -17.09
CA PHE A 183 1.92 -8.97 -16.51
C PHE A 183 0.84 -8.56 -15.50
N VAL A 184 1.15 -7.61 -14.59
CA VAL A 184 0.14 -7.10 -13.65
C VAL A 184 -1.06 -6.50 -14.39
N ARG A 185 -0.83 -5.77 -15.49
CA ARG A 185 -1.90 -5.24 -16.34
C ARG A 185 -2.73 -6.35 -17.00
N SER A 186 -2.11 -7.43 -17.50
CA SER A 186 -2.85 -8.51 -18.17
C SER A 186 -3.71 -9.33 -17.21
N GLU A 187 -3.26 -9.47 -15.96
CA GLU A 187 -4.00 -10.17 -14.90
C GLU A 187 -5.22 -9.38 -14.40
N ILE A 188 -5.21 -8.05 -14.55
CA ILE A 188 -6.31 -7.16 -14.15
C ILE A 188 -7.39 -7.12 -15.25
#